data_AF-A0AAF0Y9D3-F1
#
_entry.id   AF-A0AAF0Y9D3-F1
#
_cell.length_a   1.000
_cell.length_b   1.000
_cell.length_c   1.000
_cell.angle_alpha   90.00
_cell.angle_beta   90.00
_cell.angle_gamma   90.00
#
_symmetry.space_group_name_H-M   'P 1'
#
loop_
_entity.id
_entity.type
_entity.pdbx_description
1 polymer ?
#
loop_
_entity_poly.entity_id
_entity_poly.type
_entity_poly.pdbx_seq_one_letter_code
_entity_poly.pdbx_strand_id
1 'polypeptide(L)'
;MFLDRLKTGLARKHSGDVSPGAPSPSHSPSPLSPVDSTHRKKAPTPSRSSSKDAHRSVLDLSPRDYDPATLLPASIQVGGYAVRPLVSIAQVRDHLALFGAFFALASSAGPEFHRVADHAAFEYERWASTILPGRVVASASSQSTGSSSGSGSSSTPAGSPASPSSPLTAAELPPLDVLMCWHAHLLNPAQYARDLEGTYAALHDVPFPLAEAAAAVRDHTLPAQLDQRWGGNELRTMHSISGWTPPDISAAVQRQARIVATAQEQGWFDPRFSASAEGMAVFQRCIVRYHAWLDLMAAVDGHPFLPPTLDIEIAWRTHQLRGQRYRTETARLIGAPLDRERFDDAGLRRAEKLWKTRFRHDYLGPGSQPRGGTPLGGGARGGVRAPSRSQTL
;
A
#
# COMPACT_ATOMS: atom_id res chain seq x y z
N MET A 1 -11.52 -9.46 35.93
CA MET A 1 -12.08 -10.83 36.00
C MET A 1 -12.94 -11.25 34.79
N PHE A 2 -12.89 -10.56 33.65
CA PHE A 2 -13.59 -11.00 32.40
C PHE A 2 -12.62 -11.46 31.30
N LEU A 3 -11.31 -11.20 31.44
CA LEU A 3 -10.26 -11.53 30.46
C LEU A 3 -9.60 -12.90 30.67
N ASP A 4 -9.92 -13.62 31.76
CA ASP A 4 -9.37 -14.96 32.03
C ASP A 4 -10.23 -16.10 31.49
N ARG A 5 -11.48 -15.82 31.09
CA ARG A 5 -12.43 -16.84 30.60
C ARG A 5 -12.34 -17.16 29.11
N LEU A 6 -11.42 -16.52 28.36
CA LEU A 6 -11.15 -16.84 26.95
C LEU A 6 -9.98 -17.82 26.74
N LYS A 7 -9.25 -18.18 27.80
CA LYS A 7 -8.04 -19.02 27.70
C LYS A 7 -8.26 -20.52 27.92
N THR A 8 -9.44 -20.96 28.36
CA THR A 8 -9.67 -22.36 28.81
C THR A 8 -10.81 -23.09 28.09
N GLY A 9 -11.11 -22.69 26.85
CA GLY A 9 -12.28 -23.17 26.12
C GLY A 9 -12.01 -23.90 24.81
N LEU A 10 -10.93 -24.68 24.67
CA LEU A 10 -10.76 -25.65 23.56
C LEU A 10 -9.59 -26.61 23.84
N ALA A 11 -9.72 -27.42 24.88
CA ALA A 11 -8.86 -28.57 25.10
C ALA A 11 -9.71 -29.76 25.58
N ARG A 12 -10.22 -30.57 24.63
CA ARG A 12 -10.36 -32.05 24.69
C ARG A 12 -11.44 -32.58 23.75
N LYS A 13 -10.98 -33.47 22.87
CA LYS A 13 -11.60 -34.65 22.20
C LYS A 13 -11.11 -34.61 20.74
N HIS A 14 -10.20 -35.48 20.31
CA HIS A 14 -10.45 -36.89 20.09
C HIS A 14 -9.18 -37.74 20.23
N SER A 15 -9.35 -38.97 20.73
CA SER A 15 -8.38 -40.05 20.82
C SER A 15 -9.02 -41.35 20.29
N GLY A 16 -8.26 -42.14 19.52
CA GLY A 16 -8.59 -43.47 18.97
C GLY A 16 -9.01 -43.40 17.49
N ASP A 17 -8.46 -44.13 16.51
CA ASP A 17 -7.86 -45.48 16.56
C ASP A 17 -6.89 -45.75 15.38
N VAL A 18 -6.24 -46.92 15.41
CA VAL A 18 -4.93 -47.36 14.87
C VAL A 18 -4.90 -47.94 13.42
N SER A 19 -3.86 -47.55 12.64
CA SER A 19 -2.93 -48.25 11.65
C SER A 19 -3.35 -49.48 10.77
N PRO A 20 -2.52 -49.99 9.79
CA PRO A 20 -1.21 -49.53 9.26
C PRO A 20 -1.05 -49.59 7.70
N GLY A 21 0.08 -49.08 7.18
CA GLY A 21 0.58 -49.42 5.82
C GLY A 21 1.61 -48.43 5.22
N ALA A 22 2.91 -48.72 5.36
CA ALA A 22 4.04 -48.03 4.71
C ALA A 22 4.39 -48.68 3.34
N PRO A 23 5.26 -48.10 2.46
CA PRO A 23 6.69 -47.84 2.74
C PRO A 23 7.28 -46.51 2.21
N SER A 24 8.47 -46.19 2.74
CA SER A 24 9.36 -45.04 2.53
C SER A 24 9.98 -44.92 1.12
N PRO A 25 10.67 -43.80 0.81
CA PRO A 25 12.13 -43.85 0.94
C PRO A 25 12.81 -42.61 1.54
N SER A 26 14.05 -42.88 1.94
CA SER A 26 15.12 -42.10 2.55
C SER A 26 15.52 -40.80 1.85
N HIS A 27 15.86 -39.76 2.61
CA HIS A 27 17.21 -39.15 2.65
C HIS A 27 17.27 -38.05 3.72
N SER A 28 18.15 -38.24 4.71
CA SER A 28 18.49 -37.27 5.77
C SER A 28 19.59 -36.31 5.30
N PRO A 29 19.69 -35.12 5.93
CA PRO A 29 20.99 -34.69 6.44
C PRO A 29 20.95 -34.31 7.93
N SER A 30 22.09 -34.56 8.58
CA SER A 30 22.38 -34.47 10.01
C SER A 30 22.35 -33.04 10.60
N PRO A 31 22.18 -32.90 11.94
CA PRO A 31 21.94 -31.62 12.60
C PRO A 31 23.22 -30.87 12.99
N LEU A 32 23.20 -29.55 12.84
CA LEU A 32 24.19 -28.63 13.40
C LEU A 32 23.91 -28.36 14.90
N SER A 33 24.99 -28.33 15.68
CA SER A 33 25.05 -28.17 17.14
C SER A 33 24.61 -26.78 17.64
N PRO A 34 24.24 -26.63 18.92
CA PRO A 34 23.61 -25.42 19.46
C PRO A 34 24.66 -24.35 19.78
N VAL A 35 24.39 -23.11 19.37
CA VAL A 35 25.20 -21.93 19.74
C VAL A 35 24.48 -21.12 20.81
N ASP A 36 25.27 -20.70 21.79
CA ASP A 36 24.97 -20.05 23.06
C ASP A 36 23.85 -19.00 23.06
N SER A 37 22.96 -19.19 24.03
CA SER A 37 22.00 -18.23 24.54
C SER A 37 22.68 -17.19 25.45
N THR A 38 22.95 -15.98 24.95
CA THR A 38 23.15 -14.81 25.83
C THR A 38 22.51 -13.52 25.26
N HIS A 39 21.70 -12.87 26.11
CA HIS A 39 21.19 -11.49 26.01
C HIS A 39 20.23 -11.08 24.88
N ARG A 40 19.00 -11.60 24.93
CA ARG A 40 17.83 -10.88 24.37
C ARG A 40 17.50 -9.67 25.25
N LYS A 41 17.93 -8.47 24.85
CA LYS A 41 17.52 -7.20 25.51
C LYS A 41 15.98 -7.10 25.47
N LYS A 42 15.39 -7.05 26.65
CA LYS A 42 13.95 -6.88 26.89
C LYS A 42 13.52 -5.53 26.31
N ALA A 43 12.50 -5.52 25.45
CA ALA A 43 11.90 -4.29 24.95
C ALA A 43 11.43 -3.40 26.12
N PRO A 44 11.56 -2.06 26.03
CA PRO A 44 11.18 -1.17 27.12
C PRO A 44 9.68 -1.27 27.39
N THR A 45 9.32 -1.50 28.64
CA THR A 45 7.95 -1.46 29.15
C THR A 45 7.36 -0.05 29.00
N PRO A 46 6.14 0.12 28.46
CA PRO A 46 5.51 1.43 28.38
C PRO A 46 5.23 1.99 29.78
N SER A 47 5.61 3.25 29.99
CA SER A 47 5.30 4.01 31.20
C SER A 47 3.79 4.11 31.38
N ARG A 48 3.31 3.59 32.50
CA ARG A 48 1.89 3.52 32.85
C ARG A 48 1.40 4.90 33.29
N SER A 49 0.85 5.69 32.36
CA SER A 49 0.17 6.95 32.68
C SER A 49 -1.22 6.68 33.28
N SER A 50 -1.61 7.53 34.22
CA SER A 50 -2.81 7.40 35.04
C SER A 50 -4.11 7.61 34.25
N SER A 51 -4.90 6.54 34.16
CA SER A 51 -6.37 6.47 34.26
C SER A 51 -7.15 7.81 34.30
N LYS A 52 -7.65 8.23 33.13
CA LYS A 52 -9.02 8.75 32.88
C LYS A 52 -9.30 9.03 31.41
N ASP A 53 -8.28 9.27 30.59
CA ASP A 53 -8.37 9.23 29.12
C ASP A 53 -8.21 7.78 28.63
N ALA A 54 -9.22 6.96 28.91
CA ALA A 54 -9.30 5.62 28.37
C ALA A 54 -9.22 5.69 26.84
N HIS A 55 -8.21 5.01 26.26
CA HIS A 55 -8.01 4.68 24.83
C HIS A 55 -9.14 5.22 23.91
N ARG A 56 -9.14 6.54 23.69
CA ARG A 56 -10.21 7.21 22.94
C ARG A 56 -9.99 6.90 21.47
N SER A 57 -10.93 6.21 20.85
CA SER A 57 -10.84 5.87 19.43
C SER A 57 -10.77 7.14 18.60
N VAL A 58 -9.99 7.09 17.52
CA VAL A 58 -9.93 8.17 16.52
C VAL A 58 -11.30 8.42 15.87
N LEU A 59 -12.18 7.42 15.86
CA LEU A 59 -13.54 7.51 15.34
C LEU A 59 -14.48 8.32 16.24
N ASP A 60 -14.10 8.54 17.51
CA ASP A 60 -14.89 9.27 18.51
C ASP A 60 -14.33 10.69 18.76
N LEU A 61 -13.45 11.16 17.87
CA LEU A 61 -12.91 12.51 17.92
C LEU A 61 -13.97 13.52 17.49
N SER A 62 -14.01 14.64 18.20
CA SER A 62 -14.88 15.78 17.91
C SER A 62 -14.19 16.72 16.92
N PRO A 63 -14.91 17.55 16.15
CA PRO A 63 -14.30 18.44 15.16
C PRO A 63 -13.18 19.35 15.71
N ARG A 64 -13.26 19.76 16.99
CA ARG A 64 -12.21 20.54 17.69
C ARG A 64 -10.89 19.79 17.92
N ASP A 65 -10.91 18.47 17.83
CA ASP A 65 -9.71 17.62 17.97
C ASP A 65 -8.90 17.55 16.66
N TYR A 66 -9.40 18.15 15.57
CA TYR A 66 -8.77 18.19 14.26
C TYR A 66 -8.10 19.55 14.03
N ASP A 67 -6.89 19.52 13.48
CA ASP A 67 -6.17 20.72 13.08
C ASP A 67 -6.80 21.30 11.79
N PRO A 68 -7.25 22.58 11.78
CA PRO A 68 -7.84 23.19 10.59
C PRO A 68 -6.94 23.22 9.36
N ALA A 69 -5.62 23.24 9.53
CA ALA A 69 -4.67 23.28 8.41
C ALA A 69 -4.46 21.91 7.76
N THR A 70 -4.52 20.83 8.54
CA THR A 70 -4.28 19.47 8.03
C THR A 70 -5.56 18.66 7.86
N LEU A 71 -6.66 19.12 8.47
CA LEU A 71 -7.94 18.42 8.63
C LEU A 71 -7.78 17.04 9.28
N LEU A 72 -6.72 16.84 10.06
CA LEU A 72 -6.40 15.58 10.73
C LEU A 72 -6.10 15.83 12.22
N PRO A 73 -6.29 14.81 13.08
CA PRO A 73 -5.89 14.92 14.47
C PRO A 73 -4.36 15.01 14.59
N ALA A 74 -3.87 15.83 15.52
CA ALA A 74 -2.42 15.97 15.75
C ALA A 74 -1.79 14.67 16.27
N SER A 75 -2.57 13.83 16.97
CA SER A 75 -2.17 12.53 17.49
C SER A 75 -3.34 11.55 17.45
N ILE A 76 -3.05 10.31 17.06
CA ILE A 76 -4.00 9.21 16.92
C ILE A 76 -3.49 8.01 17.73
N GLN A 77 -4.38 7.36 18.49
CA GLN A 77 -4.03 6.14 19.21
C GLN A 77 -4.10 4.91 18.28
N VAL A 78 -3.03 4.12 18.27
CA VAL A 78 -2.94 2.84 17.56
C VAL A 78 -2.28 1.82 18.48
N GLY A 79 -3.05 0.85 18.95
CA GLY A 79 -2.60 -0.10 19.97
C GLY A 79 -2.14 0.65 21.22
N GLY A 80 -0.90 0.39 21.66
CA GLY A 80 -0.28 1.09 22.79
C GLY A 80 0.46 2.40 22.43
N TYR A 81 0.34 2.89 21.20
CA TYR A 81 1.13 4.01 20.69
C TYR A 81 0.28 5.22 20.32
N ALA A 82 0.76 6.41 20.66
CA ALA A 82 0.29 7.67 20.11
C ALA A 82 1.14 8.02 18.88
N VAL A 83 0.51 8.15 17.71
CA VAL A 83 1.19 8.46 16.45
C VAL A 83 0.61 9.71 15.79
N ARG A 84 1.44 10.44 15.04
CA ARG A 84 0.92 11.40 14.06
C ARG A 84 0.24 10.64 12.90
N PRO A 85 -0.64 11.27 12.12
CA PRO A 85 -1.17 10.67 10.90
C PRO A 85 -0.04 10.14 10.01
N LEU A 86 -0.10 8.85 9.67
CA LEU A 86 0.95 8.15 8.92
C LEU A 86 1.02 8.61 7.45
N VAL A 87 -0.09 9.12 6.93
CA VAL A 87 -0.25 9.74 5.61
C VAL A 87 -1.05 11.04 5.74
N SER A 88 -0.87 11.97 4.80
CA SER A 88 -1.61 13.23 4.71
C SER A 88 -2.73 13.18 3.67
N ILE A 89 -3.66 14.14 3.74
CA ILE A 89 -4.70 14.31 2.72
C ILE A 89 -4.09 14.59 1.35
N ALA A 90 -3.04 15.40 1.28
CA ALA A 90 -2.33 15.67 0.02
C ALA A 90 -1.79 14.38 -0.62
N GLN A 91 -1.19 13.50 0.18
CA GLN A 91 -0.68 12.21 -0.32
C GLN A 91 -1.80 11.30 -0.84
N VAL A 92 -2.94 11.25 -0.15
CA VAL A 92 -4.11 10.49 -0.63
C VAL A 92 -4.62 11.05 -1.96
N ARG A 93 -4.67 12.38 -2.11
CA ARG A 93 -5.10 13.04 -3.36
C ARG A 93 -4.13 12.79 -4.51
N ASP A 94 -2.82 12.90 -4.26
CA ASP A 94 -1.80 12.62 -5.26
C ASP A 94 -1.85 11.15 -5.71
N HIS A 95 -2.10 10.24 -4.79
CA HIS A 95 -2.27 8.82 -5.11
C HIS A 95 -3.53 8.56 -5.96
N LEU A 96 -4.63 9.25 -5.66
CA LEU A 96 -5.85 9.19 -6.49
C LEU A 96 -5.64 9.76 -7.89
N ALA A 97 -4.81 10.80 -8.04
CA ALA A 97 -4.45 11.32 -9.36
C ALA A 97 -3.68 10.28 -10.18
N LEU A 98 -2.73 9.55 -9.58
CA LEU A 98 -2.07 8.42 -10.23
C LEU A 98 -3.05 7.29 -10.57
N PHE A 99 -3.98 6.95 -9.67
CA PHE A 99 -5.02 5.96 -9.97
C PHE A 99 -5.88 6.37 -11.16
N GLY A 100 -6.26 7.64 -11.28
CA GLY A 100 -6.97 8.16 -12.44
C GLY A 100 -6.18 7.98 -13.74
N ALA A 101 -4.88 8.25 -13.71
CA ALA A 101 -3.99 8.05 -14.86
C ALA A 101 -3.82 6.56 -15.23
N PHE A 102 -3.65 5.68 -14.24
CA PHE A 102 -3.59 4.23 -14.47
C PHE A 102 -4.90 3.69 -15.02
N PHE A 103 -6.04 4.19 -14.54
CA PHE A 103 -7.36 3.84 -15.06
C PHE A 103 -7.51 4.26 -16.53
N ALA A 104 -7.10 5.49 -16.87
CA ALA A 104 -7.14 5.99 -18.23
C ALA A 104 -6.25 5.15 -19.16
N LEU A 105 -5.02 4.82 -18.73
CA LEU A 105 -4.11 3.94 -19.46
C LEU A 105 -4.77 2.57 -19.71
N ALA A 106 -5.31 1.94 -18.67
CA ALA A 106 -5.96 0.63 -18.79
C ALA A 106 -7.20 0.66 -19.68
N SER A 107 -8.01 1.72 -19.56
CA SER A 107 -9.22 1.91 -20.37
C SER A 107 -8.88 2.12 -21.85
N SER A 108 -7.81 2.87 -22.14
CA SER A 108 -7.35 3.11 -23.52
C SER A 108 -6.82 1.85 -24.18
N ALA A 109 -6.17 0.96 -23.42
CA ALA A 109 -5.67 -0.32 -23.91
C ALA A 109 -6.78 -1.39 -24.04
N GLY A 110 -7.86 -1.26 -23.26
CA GLY A 110 -9.00 -2.17 -23.32
C GLY A 110 -8.59 -3.64 -23.06
N PRO A 111 -9.04 -4.60 -23.88
CA PRO A 111 -8.68 -6.02 -23.72
C PRO A 111 -7.17 -6.30 -23.76
N GLU A 112 -6.41 -5.42 -24.43
CA GLU A 112 -4.96 -5.57 -24.61
C GLU A 112 -4.15 -5.01 -23.44
N PHE A 113 -4.80 -4.54 -22.36
CA PHE A 113 -4.11 -3.99 -21.20
C PHE A 113 -3.07 -4.95 -20.60
N HIS A 114 -3.32 -6.26 -20.63
CA HIS A 114 -2.36 -7.26 -20.17
C HIS A 114 -1.01 -7.16 -20.90
N ARG A 115 -1.01 -6.89 -22.22
CA ARG A 115 0.22 -6.71 -23.01
C ARG A 115 0.94 -5.41 -22.67
N VAL A 116 0.18 -4.35 -22.39
CA VAL A 116 0.75 -3.08 -21.91
C VAL A 116 1.43 -3.30 -20.56
N ALA A 117 0.77 -4.00 -19.64
CA ALA A 117 1.34 -4.32 -18.33
C ALA A 117 2.59 -5.23 -18.44
N ASP A 118 2.58 -6.20 -19.34
CA ASP A 118 3.74 -7.06 -19.59
C ASP A 118 4.93 -6.24 -20.09
N HIS A 119 4.73 -5.41 -21.12
CA HIS A 119 5.80 -4.56 -21.67
C HIS A 119 6.33 -3.57 -20.62
N ALA A 120 5.43 -2.90 -19.89
CA ALA A 120 5.78 -1.94 -18.85
C ALA A 120 6.59 -2.58 -17.72
N ALA A 121 6.32 -3.85 -17.37
CA ALA A 121 7.08 -4.55 -16.34
C ALA A 121 8.54 -4.79 -16.75
N PHE A 122 8.80 -5.09 -18.03
CA PHE A 122 10.17 -5.19 -18.55
C PHE A 122 10.87 -3.83 -18.60
N GLU A 123 10.17 -2.77 -19.03
CA GLU A 123 10.73 -1.41 -19.02
C GLU A 123 11.00 -0.91 -17.61
N TYR A 124 10.20 -1.30 -16.62
CA TYR A 124 10.44 -1.01 -15.21
C TYR A 124 11.70 -1.71 -14.66
N GLU A 125 11.86 -3.01 -14.92
CA GLU A 125 13.08 -3.73 -14.51
C GLU A 125 14.33 -3.11 -15.16
N ARG A 126 14.25 -2.80 -16.46
CA ARG A 126 15.31 -2.09 -17.19
C ARG A 126 15.61 -0.72 -16.58
N TRP A 127 14.59 0.09 -16.35
CA TRP A 127 14.76 1.43 -15.78
C TRP A 127 15.45 1.38 -14.42
N ALA A 128 14.99 0.48 -13.54
CA ALA A 128 15.54 0.32 -12.20
C ALA A 128 16.99 -0.22 -12.20
N SER A 129 17.33 -1.13 -13.13
CA SER A 129 18.64 -1.81 -13.17
C SER A 129 19.70 -1.10 -14.01
N THR A 130 19.31 -0.24 -14.96
CA THR A 130 20.27 0.36 -15.91
C THR A 130 20.26 1.89 -15.93
N ILE A 131 19.07 2.52 -15.84
CA ILE A 131 18.94 3.96 -15.98
C ILE A 131 19.13 4.64 -14.61
N LEU A 132 18.43 4.14 -13.59
CA LEU A 132 18.46 4.70 -12.25
C LEU A 132 19.86 4.66 -11.58
N PRO A 133 20.68 3.60 -11.71
CA PRO A 133 22.03 3.59 -11.13
C PRO A 133 22.93 4.70 -11.68
N GLY A 134 22.73 5.14 -12.93
CA GLY A 134 23.46 6.26 -13.52
C GLY A 134 23.32 7.55 -12.70
N ARG A 135 22.16 7.76 -12.06
CA ARG A 135 21.91 8.85 -11.10
C ARG A 135 22.77 8.73 -9.85
N VAL A 136 22.81 7.53 -9.26
CA VAL A 136 23.58 7.23 -8.04
C VAL A 136 25.07 7.49 -8.28
N VAL A 137 25.60 7.08 -9.45
CA VAL A 137 26.99 7.31 -9.84
C VAL A 137 27.30 8.79 -10.10
N ALA A 138 26.40 9.53 -10.75
CA ALA A 138 26.59 10.98 -11.00
C ALA A 138 26.55 11.81 -9.70
N SER A 139 25.68 11.44 -8.75
CA SER A 139 25.65 12.05 -7.41
C SER A 139 26.90 11.71 -6.57
N ALA A 140 27.47 10.51 -6.73
CA ALA A 140 28.69 10.10 -6.04
C ALA A 140 29.97 10.74 -6.62
N SER A 141 30.07 10.85 -7.94
CA SER A 141 31.25 11.43 -8.63
C SER A 141 31.34 12.95 -8.49
N SER A 142 30.22 13.64 -8.27
CA SER A 142 30.21 15.05 -7.86
C SER A 142 30.66 15.29 -6.40
N GLN A 143 30.71 14.25 -5.56
CA GLN A 143 31.18 14.35 -4.18
C GLN A 143 32.69 14.07 -4.03
N SER A 144 33.34 13.42 -5.01
CA SER A 144 34.75 12.99 -4.90
C SER A 144 35.79 13.96 -5.49
N THR A 145 35.39 15.12 -6.02
CA THR A 145 36.30 16.09 -6.67
C THR A 145 36.70 17.30 -5.81
N GLY A 146 36.33 17.33 -4.53
CA GLY A 146 36.65 18.43 -3.61
C GLY A 146 37.87 18.19 -2.72
N SER A 147 39.07 18.04 -3.29
CA SER A 147 40.32 18.17 -2.53
C SER A 147 41.47 18.63 -3.42
N SER A 148 41.55 19.95 -3.66
CA SER A 148 42.82 20.66 -3.73
C SER A 148 42.64 22.18 -3.55
N SER A 149 43.52 22.70 -2.70
CA SER A 149 43.90 24.07 -2.33
C SER A 149 43.49 25.24 -3.25
N GLY A 150 42.99 26.32 -2.64
CA GLY A 150 42.98 27.65 -3.25
C GLY A 150 42.18 28.69 -2.46
N SER A 151 42.87 29.65 -1.84
CA SER A 151 42.25 30.81 -1.20
C SER A 151 41.62 31.74 -2.24
N GLY A 152 40.36 32.12 -2.05
CA GLY A 152 39.71 33.14 -2.86
C GLY A 152 38.25 33.33 -2.48
N SER A 153 37.97 34.43 -1.78
CA SER A 153 36.63 34.86 -1.41
C SER A 153 35.84 35.34 -2.63
N SER A 154 34.75 34.66 -2.97
CA SER A 154 33.60 35.28 -3.66
C SER A 154 32.37 34.41 -3.48
N SER A 155 31.36 34.98 -2.82
CA SER A 155 30.07 34.37 -2.53
C SER A 155 29.16 34.30 -3.76
N THR A 156 28.84 33.09 -4.17
CA THR A 156 27.70 32.74 -5.04
C THR A 156 26.99 31.55 -4.38
N PRO A 157 25.64 31.50 -4.29
CA PRO A 157 24.98 30.36 -3.67
C PRO A 157 25.00 29.18 -4.64
N ALA A 158 26.00 28.31 -4.48
CA ALA A 158 26.05 27.01 -5.13
C ALA A 158 24.96 26.12 -4.53
N GLY A 159 24.07 25.59 -5.37
CA GLY A 159 23.06 24.61 -4.98
C GLY A 159 23.72 23.39 -4.34
N SER A 160 23.25 23.02 -3.15
CA SER A 160 23.73 21.86 -2.42
C SER A 160 23.61 20.58 -3.26
N PRO A 161 24.62 19.68 -3.26
CA PRO A 161 24.52 18.40 -3.93
C PRO A 161 23.42 17.55 -3.30
N ALA A 162 22.55 16.99 -4.14
CA ALA A 162 21.46 16.11 -3.76
C ALA A 162 22.02 14.86 -3.08
N SER A 163 21.56 14.58 -1.85
CA SER A 163 21.88 13.34 -1.12
C SER A 163 21.36 12.13 -1.89
N PRO A 164 21.92 10.92 -1.72
CA PRO A 164 21.43 9.70 -2.39
C PRO A 164 19.97 9.35 -2.06
N SER A 165 19.41 9.97 -1.01
CA SER A 165 17.99 9.90 -0.62
C SER A 165 17.10 11.00 -1.21
N SER A 166 17.61 11.80 -2.16
CA SER A 166 16.85 12.91 -2.73
C SER A 166 15.72 12.41 -3.65
N PRO A 167 14.51 13.01 -3.57
CA PRO A 167 13.40 12.67 -4.45
C PRO A 167 13.80 12.84 -5.92
N LEU A 168 13.18 12.05 -6.80
CA LEU A 168 13.37 12.20 -8.24
C LEU A 168 12.89 13.59 -8.69
N THR A 169 13.71 14.27 -9.48
CA THR A 169 13.31 15.52 -10.13
C THR A 169 12.34 15.23 -11.27
N ALA A 170 11.63 16.25 -11.76
CA ALA A 170 10.67 16.09 -12.85
C ALA A 170 11.29 15.48 -14.13
N ALA A 171 12.55 15.79 -14.43
CA ALA A 171 13.29 15.25 -15.57
C ALA A 171 13.71 13.78 -15.39
N GLU A 172 13.72 13.27 -14.15
CA GLU A 172 14.11 11.90 -13.81
C GLU A 172 12.90 10.96 -13.68
N LEU A 173 11.68 11.50 -13.78
CA LEU A 173 10.46 10.68 -13.70
C LEU A 173 10.34 9.76 -14.91
N PRO A 174 10.14 8.45 -14.72
CA PRO A 174 9.88 7.55 -15.83
C PRO A 174 8.45 7.74 -16.37
N PRO A 175 8.13 7.14 -17.53
CA PRO A 175 6.79 7.14 -18.09
C PRO A 175 5.73 6.56 -17.14
N LEU A 176 4.46 6.87 -17.43
CA LEU A 176 3.32 6.50 -16.58
C LEU A 176 3.21 4.99 -16.34
N ASP A 177 3.48 4.17 -17.34
CA ASP A 177 3.38 2.72 -17.28
C ASP A 177 4.50 2.10 -16.41
N VAL A 178 5.71 2.64 -16.45
CA VAL A 178 6.81 2.30 -15.54
C VAL A 178 6.49 2.72 -14.10
N LEU A 179 5.92 3.91 -13.90
CA LEU A 179 5.42 4.35 -12.57
C LEU A 179 4.34 3.41 -12.04
N MET A 180 3.45 2.91 -12.90
CA MET A 180 2.41 1.93 -12.55
C MET A 180 3.02 0.60 -12.07
N CYS A 181 4.07 0.12 -12.73
CA CYS A 181 4.79 -1.08 -12.31
C CYS A 181 5.53 -0.89 -10.98
N TRP A 182 6.24 0.23 -10.79
CA TRP A 182 6.91 0.53 -9.52
C TRP A 182 5.91 0.66 -8.37
N HIS A 183 4.79 1.35 -8.62
CA HIS A 183 3.66 1.42 -7.70
C HIS A 183 3.17 0.03 -7.29
N ALA A 184 2.85 -0.83 -8.26
CA ALA A 184 2.37 -2.19 -7.98
C ALA A 184 3.40 -3.03 -7.20
N HIS A 185 4.69 -2.83 -7.46
CA HIS A 185 5.77 -3.50 -6.73
C HIS A 185 5.81 -3.06 -5.25
N LEU A 186 5.72 -1.75 -4.96
CA LEU A 186 5.65 -1.21 -3.58
C LEU A 186 4.46 -1.73 -2.78
N LEU A 187 3.36 -2.04 -3.45
CA LEU A 187 2.16 -2.62 -2.84
C LEU A 187 2.34 -4.08 -2.38
N ASN A 188 3.54 -4.65 -2.55
CA ASN A 188 3.97 -5.98 -2.09
C ASN A 188 5.21 -5.85 -1.18
N PRO A 189 5.06 -5.34 0.06
CA PRO A 189 6.18 -4.79 0.84
C PRO A 189 7.27 -5.80 1.21
N ALA A 190 6.89 -7.02 1.61
CA ALA A 190 7.86 -8.08 1.89
C ALA A 190 8.64 -8.52 0.66
N GLN A 191 8.01 -8.54 -0.52
CA GLN A 191 8.67 -8.88 -1.75
C GLN A 191 9.58 -7.73 -2.22
N TYR A 192 9.04 -6.51 -2.26
CA TYR A 192 9.80 -5.30 -2.58
C TYR A 192 11.09 -5.23 -1.77
N ALA A 193 11.01 -5.42 -0.44
CA ALA A 193 12.18 -5.42 0.42
C ALA A 193 13.24 -6.47 0.06
N ARG A 194 12.84 -7.68 -0.37
CA ARG A 194 13.79 -8.71 -0.84
C ARG A 194 14.43 -8.32 -2.16
N ASP A 195 13.64 -7.76 -3.08
CA ASP A 195 14.11 -7.43 -4.42
C ASP A 195 15.06 -6.22 -4.42
N LEU A 196 14.95 -5.34 -3.43
CA LEU A 196 15.93 -4.28 -3.15
C LEU A 196 17.31 -4.82 -2.71
N GLU A 197 17.42 -6.07 -2.28
CA GLU A 197 18.72 -6.70 -1.99
C GLU A 197 19.38 -7.28 -3.26
N GLY A 198 18.69 -7.26 -4.40
CA GLY A 198 19.13 -7.83 -5.67
C GLY A 198 18.94 -6.89 -6.86
N THR A 199 18.18 -7.34 -7.87
CA THR A 199 17.96 -6.66 -9.16
C THR A 199 17.55 -5.18 -9.02
N TYR A 200 16.84 -4.83 -7.94
CA TYR A 200 16.27 -3.50 -7.73
C TYR A 200 17.05 -2.67 -6.69
N ALA A 201 18.30 -3.01 -6.39
CA ALA A 201 19.11 -2.34 -5.35
C ALA A 201 19.21 -0.81 -5.51
N ALA A 202 19.18 -0.29 -6.73
CA ALA A 202 19.19 1.15 -6.97
C ALA A 202 17.96 1.90 -6.44
N LEU A 203 16.86 1.18 -6.14
CA LEU A 203 15.64 1.74 -5.55
C LEU A 203 15.69 1.80 -4.01
N HIS A 204 16.73 1.26 -3.35
CA HIS A 204 16.77 1.13 -1.89
C HIS A 204 16.54 2.46 -1.16
N ASP A 205 17.23 3.52 -1.60
CA ASP A 205 17.17 4.85 -0.97
C ASP A 205 16.34 5.86 -1.77
N VAL A 206 15.68 5.43 -2.84
CA VAL A 206 14.89 6.32 -3.70
C VAL A 206 13.43 6.28 -3.24
N PRO A 207 12.90 7.36 -2.62
CA PRO A 207 11.49 7.40 -2.25
C PRO A 207 10.63 7.40 -3.50
N PHE A 208 9.46 6.75 -3.44
CA PHE A 208 8.48 6.85 -4.52
C PHE A 208 8.04 8.32 -4.69
N PRO A 209 8.18 8.91 -5.88
CA PRO A 209 7.98 10.33 -6.12
C PRO A 209 6.49 10.66 -6.27
N LEU A 210 5.69 10.38 -5.23
CA LEU A 210 4.23 10.46 -5.31
C LEU A 210 3.73 11.86 -5.71
N ALA A 211 4.28 12.90 -5.08
CA ALA A 211 3.83 14.27 -5.32
C ALA A 211 4.28 14.77 -6.69
N GLU A 212 5.53 14.49 -7.07
CA GLU A 212 6.12 14.88 -8.34
C GLU A 212 5.44 14.14 -9.50
N ALA A 213 5.20 12.84 -9.37
CA ALA A 213 4.49 12.05 -10.38
C ALA A 213 3.04 12.52 -10.53
N ALA A 214 2.34 12.80 -9.43
CA ALA A 214 0.97 13.33 -9.50
C ALA A 214 0.91 14.73 -10.13
N ALA A 215 1.90 15.59 -9.87
CA ALA A 215 2.02 16.88 -10.53
C ALA A 215 2.26 16.70 -12.05
N ALA A 216 3.20 15.85 -12.43
CA ALA A 216 3.51 15.58 -13.83
C ALA A 216 2.34 14.95 -14.59
N VAL A 217 1.52 14.12 -13.94
CA VAL A 217 0.26 13.61 -14.51
C VAL A 217 -0.72 14.75 -14.79
N ARG A 218 -0.92 15.64 -13.82
CA ARG A 218 -1.86 16.78 -13.96
C ARG A 218 -1.43 17.76 -15.05
N ASP A 219 -0.13 17.99 -15.15
CA ASP A 219 0.46 18.94 -16.09
C ASP A 219 0.77 18.31 -17.46
N HIS A 220 0.54 16.99 -17.61
CA HIS A 220 0.86 16.21 -18.81
C HIS A 220 2.34 16.31 -19.23
N THR A 221 3.25 16.29 -18.26
CA THR A 221 4.69 16.46 -18.48
C THR A 221 5.51 15.18 -18.33
N LEU A 222 4.88 14.05 -17.98
CA LEU A 222 5.56 12.75 -17.98
C LEU A 222 6.08 12.42 -19.39
N PRO A 223 7.28 11.80 -19.51
CA PRO A 223 7.76 11.34 -20.79
C PRO A 223 6.83 10.26 -21.35
N ALA A 224 6.63 10.28 -22.66
CA ALA A 224 5.81 9.27 -23.32
C ALA A 224 6.43 7.87 -23.23
N GLN A 225 7.76 7.79 -23.26
CA GLN A 225 8.56 6.55 -23.27
C GLN A 225 9.94 6.80 -22.64
N LEU A 226 10.65 5.72 -22.27
CA LEU A 226 12.04 5.82 -21.87
C LEU A 226 12.92 6.11 -23.10
N ASP A 227 13.94 6.96 -22.90
CA ASP A 227 14.92 7.25 -23.95
C ASP A 227 15.69 5.97 -24.33
N GLN A 228 15.82 5.73 -25.65
CA GLN A 228 16.28 4.49 -26.29
C GLN A 228 15.27 3.32 -26.21
N ARG A 229 14.55 3.09 -27.31
CA ARG A 229 13.76 1.85 -27.51
C ARG A 229 14.70 0.68 -27.78
N TRP A 230 14.70 -0.33 -26.91
CA TRP A 230 15.23 -1.64 -27.28
C TRP A 230 14.16 -2.43 -28.02
N GLY A 231 14.53 -3.10 -29.12
CA GLY A 231 13.60 -3.94 -29.88
C GLY A 231 13.08 -5.07 -28.99
N GLY A 232 11.77 -5.38 -29.08
CA GLY A 232 11.07 -6.29 -28.15
C GLY A 232 11.59 -7.73 -28.04
N ASN A 233 12.63 -8.11 -28.80
CA ASN A 233 13.34 -9.37 -28.61
C ASN A 233 14.36 -9.34 -27.46
N GLU A 234 14.87 -8.17 -27.08
CA GLU A 234 15.98 -8.05 -26.11
C GLU A 234 15.48 -7.98 -24.65
N LEU A 235 14.23 -7.55 -24.42
CA LEU A 235 13.57 -7.56 -23.11
C LEU A 235 13.40 -8.99 -22.55
N ARG A 236 13.40 -10.02 -23.41
CA ARG A 236 13.22 -11.43 -23.00
C ARG A 236 14.47 -12.08 -22.40
N THR A 237 15.60 -11.37 -22.34
CA THR A 237 16.91 -11.95 -21.96
C THR A 237 17.51 -11.43 -20.66
N MET A 238 16.81 -10.57 -19.92
CA MET A 238 17.25 -10.16 -18.59
C MET A 238 16.92 -11.28 -17.59
N HIS A 239 17.95 -11.96 -17.10
CA HIS A 239 17.79 -12.95 -16.03
C HIS A 239 17.50 -12.18 -14.75
N SER A 240 16.25 -12.18 -14.30
CA SER A 240 15.90 -11.63 -13.00
C SER A 240 16.62 -12.45 -11.92
N ILE A 241 17.57 -11.83 -11.25
CA ILE A 241 18.30 -12.44 -10.11
C ILE A 241 17.41 -12.37 -8.84
N SER A 242 16.29 -11.66 -8.91
CA SER A 242 15.34 -11.41 -7.82
C SER A 242 14.11 -12.32 -7.89
N GLY A 243 13.41 -12.43 -6.75
CA GLY A 243 12.31 -13.40 -6.59
C GLY A 243 11.05 -13.07 -7.40
N TRP A 244 10.85 -11.80 -7.78
CA TRP A 244 9.79 -11.41 -8.73
C TRP A 244 10.37 -11.08 -10.10
N THR A 245 9.71 -11.64 -11.11
CA THR A 245 9.99 -11.42 -12.53
C THR A 245 9.03 -10.37 -13.12
N PRO A 246 9.29 -9.83 -14.32
CA PRO A 246 8.36 -8.93 -14.99
C PRO A 246 6.91 -9.47 -15.10
N PRO A 247 6.67 -10.77 -15.40
CA PRO A 247 5.33 -11.37 -15.30
C PRO A 247 4.65 -11.23 -13.93
N ASP A 248 5.39 -11.35 -12.81
CA ASP A 248 4.82 -11.20 -11.46
C ASP A 248 4.38 -9.76 -11.19
N ILE A 249 5.16 -8.79 -11.67
CA ILE A 249 4.85 -7.36 -11.60
C ILE A 249 3.63 -7.04 -12.48
N SER A 250 3.57 -7.56 -13.71
CA SER A 250 2.39 -7.44 -14.59
C SER A 250 1.14 -8.03 -13.91
N ALA A 251 1.25 -9.22 -13.31
CA ALA A 251 0.16 -9.82 -12.57
C ALA A 251 -0.25 -8.96 -11.36
N ALA A 252 0.69 -8.29 -10.70
CA ALA A 252 0.40 -7.36 -9.60
C ALA A 252 -0.36 -6.13 -10.09
N VAL A 253 0.08 -5.49 -11.18
CA VAL A 253 -0.62 -4.38 -11.84
C VAL A 253 -2.07 -4.76 -12.16
N GLN A 254 -2.27 -5.93 -12.78
CA GLN A 254 -3.61 -6.42 -13.13
C GLN A 254 -4.49 -6.67 -11.91
N ARG A 255 -3.92 -7.13 -10.78
CA ARG A 255 -4.67 -7.28 -9.52
C ARG A 255 -5.13 -5.94 -8.94
N GLN A 256 -4.29 -4.90 -9.03
CA GLN A 256 -4.62 -3.57 -8.50
C GLN A 256 -5.68 -2.84 -9.32
N ALA A 257 -5.78 -3.14 -10.62
CA ALA A 257 -6.75 -2.51 -11.53
C ALA A 257 -8.21 -2.58 -11.01
N ARG A 258 -8.56 -3.62 -10.23
CA ARG A 258 -9.90 -3.73 -9.62
C ARG A 258 -10.18 -2.65 -8.58
N ILE A 259 -9.21 -2.33 -7.71
CA ILE A 259 -9.37 -1.26 -6.71
C ILE A 259 -9.55 0.08 -7.42
N VAL A 260 -8.73 0.32 -8.45
CA VAL A 260 -8.76 1.53 -9.26
C VAL A 260 -10.13 1.68 -9.93
N ALA A 261 -10.67 0.61 -10.50
CA ALA A 261 -12.03 0.62 -11.06
C ALA A 261 -13.11 0.93 -10.00
N THR A 262 -13.04 0.33 -8.81
CA THR A 262 -14.01 0.62 -7.73
C THR A 262 -13.91 2.08 -7.27
N ALA A 263 -12.70 2.66 -7.18
CA ALA A 263 -12.55 4.08 -6.84
C ALA A 263 -13.08 5.01 -7.95
N GLN A 264 -12.94 4.62 -9.23
CA GLN A 264 -13.52 5.35 -10.35
C GLN A 264 -15.05 5.34 -10.32
N GLU A 265 -15.67 4.21 -9.98
CA GLU A 265 -17.13 4.11 -9.85
C GLU A 265 -17.71 5.05 -8.78
N GLN A 266 -16.91 5.41 -7.77
CA GLN A 266 -17.28 6.41 -6.76
C GLN A 266 -17.02 7.85 -7.20
N GLY A 267 -16.46 8.08 -8.41
CA GLY A 267 -16.13 9.40 -8.93
C GLY A 267 -14.92 10.05 -8.25
N TRP A 268 -14.09 9.28 -7.53
CA TRP A 268 -13.01 9.85 -6.70
C TRP A 268 -11.84 10.42 -7.50
N PHE A 269 -11.78 10.14 -8.81
CA PHE A 269 -10.76 10.70 -9.71
C PHE A 269 -11.16 12.06 -10.30
N ASP A 270 -12.41 12.51 -10.14
CA ASP A 270 -12.83 13.83 -10.63
C ASP A 270 -12.08 14.94 -9.87
N PRO A 271 -11.31 15.81 -10.56
CA PRO A 271 -10.60 16.92 -9.91
C PRO A 271 -11.53 17.85 -9.13
N ARG A 272 -12.78 18.03 -9.56
CA ARG A 272 -13.78 18.85 -8.87
C ARG A 272 -14.20 18.20 -7.55
N PHE A 273 -14.37 16.88 -7.53
CA PHE A 273 -14.60 16.13 -6.30
C PHE A 273 -13.38 16.23 -5.37
N SER A 274 -12.18 16.01 -5.90
CA SER A 274 -10.93 16.11 -5.14
C SER A 274 -10.66 17.50 -4.56
N ALA A 275 -11.26 18.56 -5.10
CA ALA A 275 -11.16 19.92 -4.58
C ALA A 275 -12.34 20.34 -3.68
N SER A 276 -13.40 19.54 -3.60
CA SER A 276 -14.61 19.89 -2.84
C SER A 276 -14.47 19.59 -1.34
N ALA A 277 -15.30 20.24 -0.52
CA ALA A 277 -15.40 19.95 0.91
C ALA A 277 -15.83 18.50 1.17
N GLU A 278 -16.67 17.94 0.29
CA GLU A 278 -17.08 16.54 0.34
C GLU A 278 -15.89 15.60 0.10
N GLY A 279 -15.07 15.88 -0.92
CA GLY A 279 -13.85 15.10 -1.18
C GLY A 279 -12.86 15.17 -0.02
N MET A 280 -12.64 16.36 0.55
CA MET A 280 -11.79 16.50 1.75
C MET A 280 -12.29 15.65 2.91
N ALA A 281 -13.60 15.64 3.17
CA ALA A 281 -14.20 14.82 4.22
C ALA A 281 -14.02 13.31 3.95
N VAL A 282 -14.11 12.88 2.69
CA VAL A 282 -13.81 11.49 2.29
C VAL A 282 -12.35 11.15 2.55
N PHE A 283 -11.39 12.00 2.16
CA PHE A 283 -9.97 11.73 2.35
C PHE A 283 -9.57 11.73 3.82
N GLN A 284 -10.11 12.66 4.62
CA GLN A 284 -9.98 12.66 6.07
C GLN A 284 -10.51 11.35 6.66
N ARG A 285 -11.69 10.89 6.22
CA ARG A 285 -12.30 9.63 6.66
C ARG A 285 -11.42 8.43 6.30
N CYS A 286 -10.86 8.35 5.10
CA CYS A 286 -9.92 7.30 4.68
C CYS A 286 -8.77 7.16 5.70
N ILE A 287 -8.15 8.29 6.04
CA ILE A 287 -6.99 8.33 6.95
C ILE A 287 -7.39 7.95 8.37
N VAL A 288 -8.47 8.53 8.89
CA VAL A 288 -8.97 8.25 10.25
C VAL A 288 -9.36 6.78 10.40
N ARG A 289 -10.10 6.21 9.45
CA ARG A 289 -10.51 4.80 9.48
C ARG A 289 -9.33 3.86 9.27
N TYR A 290 -8.31 4.25 8.50
CA TYR A 290 -7.08 3.48 8.38
C TYR A 290 -6.34 3.34 9.72
N HIS A 291 -6.25 4.40 10.51
CA HIS A 291 -5.62 4.32 11.83
C HIS A 291 -6.47 3.50 12.82
N ALA A 292 -7.79 3.63 12.79
CA ALA A 292 -8.68 2.76 13.55
C ALA A 292 -8.54 1.28 13.14
N TRP A 293 -8.33 1.01 11.84
CA TRP A 293 -8.08 -0.33 11.35
C TRP A 293 -6.74 -0.89 11.81
N LEU A 294 -5.66 -0.09 11.80
CA LEU A 294 -4.38 -0.50 12.40
C LEU A 294 -4.52 -0.78 13.90
N ASP A 295 -5.29 0.04 14.61
CA ASP A 295 -5.57 -0.16 16.03
C ASP A 295 -6.34 -1.46 16.29
N LEU A 296 -7.30 -1.78 15.42
CA LEU A 296 -7.99 -3.07 15.45
C LEU A 296 -7.04 -4.23 15.16
N MET A 297 -6.19 -4.10 14.13
CA MET A 297 -5.18 -5.12 13.79
C MET A 297 -4.18 -5.33 14.95
N ALA A 298 -3.79 -4.28 15.67
CA ALA A 298 -2.92 -4.36 16.85
C ALA A 298 -3.55 -5.12 18.02
N ALA A 299 -4.88 -5.03 18.16
CA ALA A 299 -5.62 -5.64 19.27
C ALA A 299 -5.91 -7.12 19.06
N VAL A 300 -5.76 -7.62 17.84
CA VAL A 300 -6.21 -8.95 17.44
C VAL A 300 -4.98 -9.82 17.16
N ASP A 301 -4.41 -10.36 18.24
CA ASP A 301 -3.24 -11.26 18.19
C ASP A 301 -3.63 -12.63 17.59
N GLY A 302 -2.83 -13.14 16.65
CA GLY A 302 -3.01 -14.45 16.05
C GLY A 302 -4.22 -14.66 15.13
N HIS A 303 -5.05 -13.65 14.86
CA HIS A 303 -6.15 -13.80 13.90
C HIS A 303 -5.71 -13.55 12.45
N PRO A 304 -6.42 -14.15 11.47
CA PRO A 304 -6.20 -13.86 10.05
C PRO A 304 -6.45 -12.38 9.73
N PHE A 305 -5.69 -11.86 8.77
CA PHE A 305 -5.80 -10.52 8.20
C PHE A 305 -7.27 -10.05 8.02
N LEU A 306 -7.59 -8.87 8.53
CA LEU A 306 -8.93 -8.28 8.46
C LEU A 306 -9.07 -7.44 7.17
N PRO A 307 -9.97 -7.79 6.23
CA PRO A 307 -10.06 -7.09 4.94
C PRO A 307 -10.44 -5.62 5.10
N PRO A 308 -9.69 -4.67 4.48
CA PRO A 308 -10.06 -3.26 4.50
C PRO A 308 -11.28 -2.98 3.62
N THR A 309 -12.06 -1.97 3.98
CA THR A 309 -13.01 -1.31 3.05
C THR A 309 -12.24 -0.39 2.08
N LEU A 310 -12.86 0.03 0.97
CA LEU A 310 -12.18 0.83 -0.06
C LEU A 310 -11.49 2.09 0.50
N ASP A 311 -12.14 2.83 1.39
CA ASP A 311 -11.60 4.03 2.03
C ASP A 311 -10.36 3.74 2.90
N ILE A 312 -10.42 2.68 3.72
CA ILE A 312 -9.27 2.20 4.52
C ILE A 312 -8.14 1.77 3.58
N GLU A 313 -8.48 1.05 2.51
CA GLU A 313 -7.51 0.52 1.57
C GLU A 313 -6.74 1.63 0.87
N ILE A 314 -7.39 2.71 0.42
CA ILE A 314 -6.70 3.81 -0.25
C ILE A 314 -5.63 4.44 0.68
N ALA A 315 -5.98 4.72 1.94
CA ALA A 315 -5.00 5.25 2.89
C ALA A 315 -3.90 4.24 3.21
N TRP A 316 -4.24 2.95 3.31
CA TRP A 316 -3.25 1.88 3.52
C TRP A 316 -2.28 1.75 2.34
N ARG A 317 -2.77 1.69 1.11
CA ARG A 317 -1.94 1.65 -0.11
C ARG A 317 -1.08 2.89 -0.24
N THR A 318 -1.61 4.08 0.11
CA THR A 318 -0.81 5.32 0.17
C THR A 318 0.34 5.20 1.17
N HIS A 319 0.11 4.57 2.32
CA HIS A 319 1.18 4.33 3.29
C HIS A 319 2.22 3.34 2.74
N GLN A 320 1.81 2.27 2.05
CA GLN A 320 2.73 1.29 1.44
C GLN A 320 3.74 1.93 0.47
N LEU A 321 3.38 3.00 -0.24
CA LEU A 321 4.30 3.72 -1.15
C LEU A 321 5.51 4.34 -0.45
N ARG A 322 5.54 4.36 0.89
CA ARG A 322 6.70 4.82 1.69
C ARG A 322 7.72 3.71 1.93
N GLY A 323 7.58 2.55 1.30
CA GLY A 323 8.58 1.49 1.25
C GLY A 323 9.06 1.06 2.64
N GLN A 324 10.36 1.21 2.90
CA GLN A 324 10.97 0.79 4.17
C GLN A 324 10.39 1.52 5.39
N ARG A 325 9.94 2.77 5.24
CA ARG A 325 9.28 3.51 6.33
C ARG A 325 7.96 2.85 6.72
N TYR A 326 7.15 2.43 5.74
CA TYR A 326 5.92 1.68 5.99
C TYR A 326 6.18 0.40 6.78
N ARG A 327 7.17 -0.39 6.35
CA ARG A 327 7.53 -1.65 7.03
C ARG A 327 7.95 -1.41 8.48
N THR A 328 8.74 -0.38 8.72
CA THR A 328 9.21 -0.01 10.06
C THR A 328 8.06 0.46 10.95
N GLU A 329 7.22 1.36 10.43
CA GLU A 329 6.06 1.91 11.17
C GLU A 329 5.04 0.81 11.50
N THR A 330 4.72 -0.08 10.55
CA THR A 330 3.78 -1.19 10.79
C THR A 330 4.37 -2.26 11.72
N ALA A 331 5.61 -2.69 11.53
CA ALA A 331 6.26 -3.64 12.45
C ALA A 331 6.27 -3.12 13.90
N ARG A 332 6.49 -1.81 14.09
CA ARG A 332 6.40 -1.18 15.41
C ARG A 332 4.98 -1.21 16.00
N LEU A 333 3.97 -0.88 15.20
CA LEU A 333 2.61 -0.68 15.68
C LEU A 333 1.84 -1.97 15.91
N ILE A 334 2.02 -2.96 15.02
CA ILE A 334 1.21 -4.18 14.97
C ILE A 334 2.07 -5.46 14.96
N GLY A 335 3.40 -5.36 15.07
CA GLY A 335 4.32 -6.48 15.20
C GLY A 335 4.88 -7.02 13.88
N ALA A 336 4.26 -6.75 12.74
CA ALA A 336 4.75 -7.14 11.42
C ALA A 336 4.22 -6.20 10.30
N PRO A 337 4.89 -6.12 9.14
CA PRO A 337 4.31 -5.49 7.96
C PRO A 337 3.03 -6.19 7.49
N LEU A 338 2.07 -5.43 6.94
CA LEU A 338 0.89 -6.02 6.29
C LEU A 338 1.18 -6.27 4.81
N ASP A 339 1.19 -7.54 4.43
CA ASP A 339 1.63 -8.00 3.10
C ASP A 339 0.56 -8.79 2.31
N ARG A 340 -0.69 -8.86 2.78
CA ARG A 340 -1.71 -9.78 2.24
C ARG A 340 -2.75 -9.08 1.38
N GLU A 341 -2.90 -9.54 0.13
CA GLU A 341 -3.84 -8.94 -0.85
C GLU A 341 -5.17 -9.68 -1.04
N ARG A 342 -5.23 -10.96 -0.64
CA ARG A 342 -6.40 -11.82 -0.86
C ARG A 342 -7.11 -12.13 0.45
N PHE A 343 -8.43 -12.05 0.40
CA PHE A 343 -9.30 -12.25 1.55
C PHE A 343 -10.63 -12.87 1.13
N ASP A 344 -11.26 -13.54 2.07
CA ASP A 344 -12.53 -14.23 1.91
C ASP A 344 -13.69 -13.48 2.61
N ASP A 345 -14.93 -13.81 2.24
CA ASP A 345 -16.12 -13.21 2.87
C ASP A 345 -16.17 -13.47 4.38
N ALA A 346 -15.58 -14.58 4.83
CA ALA A 346 -15.45 -14.88 6.25
C ALA A 346 -14.54 -13.85 6.95
N GLY A 347 -13.49 -13.36 6.28
CA GLY A 347 -12.65 -12.26 6.74
C GLY A 347 -13.41 -10.97 6.90
N LEU A 348 -14.25 -10.60 5.93
CA LEU A 348 -15.03 -9.37 6.00
C LEU A 348 -16.01 -9.41 7.19
N ARG A 349 -16.76 -10.52 7.35
CA ARG A 349 -17.66 -10.71 8.50
C ARG A 349 -16.93 -10.64 9.84
N ARG A 350 -15.71 -11.17 9.92
CA ARG A 350 -14.85 -11.05 11.12
C ARG A 350 -14.48 -9.59 11.38
N ALA A 351 -14.06 -8.86 10.35
CA ALA A 351 -13.72 -7.44 10.45
C ALA A 351 -14.91 -6.61 10.95
N GLU A 352 -16.09 -6.79 10.36
CA GLU A 352 -17.33 -6.12 10.79
C GLU A 352 -17.64 -6.36 12.26
N LYS A 353 -17.63 -7.63 12.69
CA LYS A 353 -17.92 -8.01 14.09
C LYS A 353 -16.92 -7.40 15.06
N LEU A 354 -15.63 -7.52 14.78
CA LEU A 354 -14.58 -7.01 15.67
C LEU A 354 -14.57 -5.49 15.72
N TRP A 355 -14.76 -4.83 14.58
CA TRP A 355 -14.88 -3.37 14.48
C TRP A 355 -16.06 -2.85 15.30
N LYS A 356 -17.27 -3.42 15.11
CA LYS A 356 -18.47 -3.02 15.87
C LYS A 356 -18.29 -3.23 17.37
N THR A 357 -17.61 -4.31 17.75
CA THR A 357 -17.30 -4.61 19.16
C THR A 357 -16.35 -3.59 19.75
N ARG A 358 -15.27 -3.25 19.03
CA ARG A 358 -14.21 -2.36 19.52
C ARG A 358 -14.63 -0.90 19.52
N PHE A 359 -15.26 -0.44 18.45
CA PHE A 359 -15.48 0.98 18.21
C PHE A 359 -16.95 1.41 18.31
N ARG A 360 -17.91 0.48 18.39
CA ARG A 360 -19.37 0.77 18.35
C ARG A 360 -19.88 1.42 17.06
N HIS A 361 -19.00 1.73 16.11
CA HIS A 361 -19.30 2.17 14.75
C HIS A 361 -19.55 0.99 13.80
N ASP A 362 -20.26 1.21 12.71
CA ASP A 362 -20.40 0.21 11.64
C ASP A 362 -19.14 0.19 10.77
N TYR A 363 -18.73 -1.02 10.36
CA TYR A 363 -17.57 -1.17 9.49
C TYR A 363 -17.93 -0.82 8.04
N LEU A 364 -19.10 -1.22 7.57
CA LEU A 364 -19.67 -0.81 6.29
C LEU A 364 -20.64 0.37 6.51
N GLY A 365 -20.07 1.56 6.74
CA GLY A 365 -20.83 2.80 6.85
C GLY A 365 -21.05 3.53 5.51
N PRO A 366 -21.68 4.71 5.51
CA PRO A 366 -21.90 5.51 4.31
C PRO A 366 -20.58 5.82 3.59
N GLY A 367 -20.48 5.41 2.32
CA GLY A 367 -19.30 5.63 1.49
C GLY A 367 -18.11 4.69 1.74
N SER A 368 -18.26 3.66 2.57
CA SER A 368 -17.31 2.55 2.65
C SER A 368 -17.87 1.34 1.90
N GLN A 369 -17.26 1.02 0.76
CA GLN A 369 -17.64 -0.12 -0.07
C GLN A 369 -16.76 -1.34 0.26
N PRO A 370 -17.32 -2.56 0.29
CA PRO A 370 -16.50 -3.77 0.24
C PRO A 370 -15.72 -3.82 -1.08
N ARG A 371 -14.57 -4.47 -1.04
CA ARG A 371 -13.70 -4.60 -2.22
C ARG A 371 -14.39 -5.52 -3.24
N GLY A 372 -14.79 -4.96 -4.39
CA GLY A 372 -15.47 -5.70 -5.46
C GLY A 372 -16.97 -5.88 -5.21
N GLY A 373 -17.77 -4.94 -5.68
CA GLY A 373 -19.20 -5.17 -5.88
C GLY A 373 -19.42 -5.92 -7.19
N THR A 374 -19.82 -7.19 -7.12
CA THR A 374 -20.84 -7.64 -8.06
C THR A 374 -22.17 -7.38 -7.38
N PRO A 375 -23.13 -6.64 -7.97
CA PRO A 375 -24.49 -6.68 -7.47
C PRO A 375 -24.97 -8.12 -7.65
N LEU A 376 -25.06 -8.89 -6.56
CA LEU A 376 -25.83 -10.13 -6.59
C LEU A 376 -27.26 -9.73 -6.95
N GLY A 377 -27.69 -10.15 -8.13
CA GLY A 377 -29.00 -9.88 -8.69
C GLY A 377 -30.10 -10.18 -7.68
N GLY A 378 -30.65 -9.12 -7.09
CA GLY A 378 -31.98 -9.15 -6.53
C GLY A 378 -32.96 -9.17 -7.69
N GLY A 379 -33.40 -10.37 -8.07
CA GLY A 379 -34.52 -10.56 -8.98
C GLY A 379 -35.78 -9.93 -8.39
N ALA A 380 -35.99 -8.65 -8.66
CA ALA A 380 -37.30 -8.04 -8.57
C ALA A 380 -38.09 -8.57 -9.77
N ARG A 381 -38.99 -9.52 -9.53
CA ARG A 381 -40.07 -9.89 -10.45
C ARG A 381 -40.94 -8.65 -10.72
N GLY A 382 -40.52 -7.83 -11.68
CA GLY A 382 -41.37 -6.82 -12.31
C GLY A 382 -42.04 -7.45 -13.52
N GLY A 383 -43.26 -7.96 -13.34
CA GLY A 383 -44.08 -8.47 -14.43
C GLY A 383 -44.28 -7.39 -15.49
N VAL A 384 -43.86 -7.69 -16.72
CA VAL A 384 -44.19 -6.92 -17.91
C VAL A 384 -45.70 -6.96 -18.08
N ARG A 385 -46.38 -5.88 -17.69
CA ARG A 385 -47.79 -5.66 -18.00
C ARG A 385 -47.85 -4.86 -19.31
N ALA A 386 -48.32 -5.51 -20.35
CA ALA A 386 -48.52 -4.95 -21.68
C ALA A 386 -49.42 -3.70 -21.64
N PRO A 387 -49.20 -2.70 -22.51
CA PRO A 387 -50.05 -1.51 -22.57
C PRO A 387 -51.40 -1.85 -23.23
N SER A 388 -52.48 -1.66 -22.46
CA SER A 388 -53.86 -1.72 -22.93
C SER A 388 -54.24 -0.44 -23.67
N ARG A 389 -54.76 -0.62 -24.88
CA ARG A 389 -55.39 0.39 -25.74
C ARG A 389 -56.64 1.03 -25.09
N SER A 390 -56.74 2.35 -25.19
CA SER A 390 -57.97 3.16 -25.27
C SER A 390 -57.56 4.47 -25.98
N GLN A 391 -57.95 4.85 -27.20
CA GLN A 391 -59.28 5.24 -27.70
C GLN A 391 -60.02 6.08 -26.62
N THR A 392 -60.39 7.35 -26.78
CA THR A 392 -60.62 8.21 -27.94
C THR A 392 -60.81 9.64 -27.40
N LEU A 393 -60.30 10.66 -28.11
CA LEU A 393 -61.05 11.85 -28.58
C LEU A 393 -60.13 12.70 -29.45
#